data_AF-A0A3P0X6E0-F1
#
_entry.id   AF-A0A3P0X6E0-F1
#
_cell.length_a   1.000
_cell.length_b   1.000
_cell.length_c   1.000
_cell.angle_alpha   90.00
_cell.angle_beta   90.00
_cell.angle_gamma   90.00
#
_symmetry.space_group_name_H-M   'P 1'
#
loop_
_entity.id
_entity.type
_entity.pdbx_description
1 polymer ?
#
loop_
_entity_poly.entity_id
_entity_poly.type
_entity_poly.pdbx_seq_one_letter_code
_entity_poly.pdbx_strand_id
1 'polypeptide(L)'
;MPASTARAARATSSPLPRVISPFAHGIIDYAHVAFFCTVGLLCRRTNKRAAAAAFTTGGFILAQSLLTDYELGAQPLIPFETHGTMDTAFAAGSWLIPVLFGFAETRAARVFQLNSIAEATVVALTDWDNATAQRERREGASL
;
A
#
# COMPACT_ATOMS: atom_id res chain seq x y z
N MET A 1 55.75 10.05 -8.15
CA MET A 1 54.50 10.73 -7.75
C MET A 1 53.32 9.90 -8.26
N PRO A 2 52.52 9.30 -7.36
CA PRO A 2 51.46 8.34 -7.68
C PRO A 2 50.04 8.98 -7.73
N ALA A 3 49.04 8.13 -7.95
CA ALA A 3 47.58 8.35 -8.05
C ALA A 3 47.07 8.60 -9.49
N SER A 4 46.15 7.81 -10.04
CA SER A 4 44.81 7.60 -9.49
C SER A 4 44.31 6.17 -9.68
N THR A 5 44.14 5.50 -8.54
CA THR A 5 43.27 4.35 -8.34
C THR A 5 41.79 4.71 -8.52
N ALA A 6 40.99 3.67 -8.80
CA ALA A 6 39.54 3.59 -8.57
C ALA A 6 38.61 4.31 -9.55
N ARG A 7 38.36 3.67 -10.70
CA ARG A 7 37.02 3.70 -11.30
C ARG A 7 36.17 2.64 -10.58
N ALA A 8 35.78 2.94 -9.35
CA ALA A 8 34.81 2.13 -8.63
C ALA A 8 33.47 2.19 -9.37
N ALA A 9 32.88 1.01 -9.58
CA ALA A 9 31.66 0.79 -10.32
C ALA A 9 30.51 1.65 -9.78
N ARG A 10 29.99 2.55 -10.62
CA ARG A 10 28.67 3.12 -10.42
C ARG A 10 27.68 2.02 -10.81
N ALA A 11 27.26 1.21 -9.84
CA ALA A 11 26.08 0.38 -10.01
C ALA A 11 24.90 1.34 -10.19
N THR A 12 24.58 1.66 -11.45
CA THR A 12 23.35 2.36 -11.79
C THR A 12 22.23 1.34 -11.59
N SER A 13 21.67 1.28 -10.38
CA SER A 13 20.38 0.65 -10.18
C SER A 13 19.38 1.46 -11.01
N SER A 14 19.00 0.95 -12.18
CA SER A 14 17.84 1.48 -12.89
C SER A 14 16.68 1.49 -11.88
N PRO A 15 15.92 2.60 -11.78
CA PRO A 15 14.72 2.61 -10.95
C PRO A 15 13.84 1.43 -11.36
N LEU A 16 13.21 0.79 -10.37
CA LEU A 16 12.27 -0.30 -10.62
C LEU A 16 11.21 0.16 -11.63
N PRO A 17 10.76 -0.73 -12.53
CA PRO A 17 9.79 -0.35 -13.55
C PRO A 17 8.47 0.04 -12.88
N ARG A 18 7.97 1.24 -13.20
CA ARG A 18 6.67 1.74 -12.75
C ARG A 18 5.60 1.24 -13.71
N VAL A 19 4.98 0.11 -13.38
CA VAL A 19 4.06 -0.64 -14.27
C VAL A 19 2.63 -0.72 -13.75
N ILE A 20 2.39 -0.36 -12.49
CA ILE A 20 1.04 -0.31 -11.91
C ILE A 20 0.54 1.12 -12.07
N SER A 21 -0.44 1.34 -12.94
CA SER A 21 -1.09 2.64 -13.12
C SER A 21 -1.92 3.04 -11.88
N PRO A 22 -2.28 4.33 -11.71
CA PRO A 22 -3.16 4.77 -10.63
C PRO A 22 -4.49 4.02 -10.57
N PHE A 23 -5.11 3.75 -11.72
CA PHE A 23 -6.33 2.95 -11.81
C PHE A 23 -6.11 1.51 -11.32
N ALA A 24 -5.03 0.86 -11.78
CA ALA A 24 -4.70 -0.50 -11.37
C ALA A 24 -4.39 -0.60 -9.87
N HIS A 25 -3.67 0.39 -9.31
CA HIS A 25 -3.43 0.49 -7.87
C HIS A 25 -4.74 0.60 -7.10
N GLY A 26 -5.65 1.45 -7.58
CA GLY A 26 -6.98 1.56 -7.01
C GLY A 26 -7.76 0.25 -6.93
N ILE A 27 -7.68 -0.60 -7.97
CA ILE A 27 -8.27 -1.95 -7.94
C ILE A 27 -7.60 -2.82 -6.88
N ILE A 28 -6.27 -2.76 -6.79
CA ILE A 28 -5.48 -3.51 -5.79
C ILE A 28 -5.95 -3.14 -4.38
N ASP A 29 -6.18 -1.87 -4.08
CA ASP A 29 -6.65 -1.46 -2.75
C ASP A 29 -7.99 -2.08 -2.39
N TYR A 30 -8.98 -2.01 -3.28
CA TYR A 30 -10.30 -2.59 -2.98
C TYR A 30 -10.23 -4.12 -2.85
N ALA A 31 -9.36 -4.78 -3.62
CA ALA A 31 -9.06 -6.19 -3.42
C ALA A 31 -8.38 -6.44 -2.06
N HIS A 32 -7.51 -5.53 -1.62
CA HIS A 32 -6.81 -5.58 -0.34
C HIS A 32 -7.78 -5.40 0.85
N VAL A 33 -8.75 -4.50 0.73
CA VAL A 33 -9.87 -4.36 1.68
C VAL A 33 -10.64 -5.67 1.79
N ALA A 34 -11.05 -6.25 0.66
CA ALA A 34 -11.78 -7.51 0.64
C ALA A 34 -10.97 -8.67 1.24
N PHE A 35 -9.67 -8.71 0.97
CA PHE A 35 -8.75 -9.67 1.54
C PHE A 35 -8.71 -9.58 3.07
N PHE A 36 -8.46 -8.39 3.63
CA PHE A 36 -8.37 -8.23 5.09
C PHE A 36 -9.72 -8.41 5.79
N CYS A 37 -10.84 -8.01 5.17
CA CYS A 37 -12.18 -8.36 5.67
C CYS A 37 -12.38 -9.88 5.73
N THR A 38 -11.96 -10.61 4.69
CA THR A 38 -11.99 -12.07 4.67
C THR A 38 -11.11 -12.68 5.78
N VAL A 39 -9.87 -12.20 5.94
CA VAL A 39 -8.97 -12.63 7.02
C VAL A 39 -9.61 -12.40 8.39
N GLY A 40 -10.25 -11.24 8.59
CA GLY A 40 -11.00 -10.92 9.81
C GLY A 40 -12.13 -11.92 10.08
N LEU A 41 -12.94 -12.21 9.06
CA LEU A 41 -14.03 -13.17 9.15
C LEU A 41 -13.55 -14.60 9.45
N LEU A 42 -12.43 -15.02 8.87
CA LEU A 42 -11.82 -16.33 9.11
C LEU A 42 -11.24 -16.45 10.53
N CYS A 43 -10.64 -15.37 11.04
CA CYS A 43 -10.01 -15.36 12.36
C CYS A 43 -11.01 -15.13 13.51
N ARG A 44 -12.22 -14.62 13.26
CA ARG A 44 -13.14 -14.11 14.32
C ARG A 44 -13.48 -15.10 15.43
N ARG A 45 -13.42 -16.41 15.17
CA ARG A 45 -13.71 -17.47 16.16
C ARG A 45 -12.45 -18.09 16.79
N THR A 46 -11.33 -18.06 16.09
CA THR A 46 -10.10 -18.79 16.48
C THR A 46 -9.00 -17.88 17.01
N ASN A 47 -8.93 -16.64 16.54
CA ASN A 47 -7.97 -15.64 16.97
C ASN A 47 -8.58 -14.23 16.91
N LYS A 48 -9.23 -13.82 18.00
CA LYS A 48 -9.93 -12.53 18.09
C LYS A 48 -9.01 -11.31 17.88
N ARG A 49 -7.74 -11.42 18.30
CA ARG A 49 -6.73 -10.36 18.13
C ARG A 49 -6.35 -10.17 16.66
N ALA A 50 -6.08 -11.27 15.95
CA ALA A 50 -5.83 -11.24 14.52
C ALA A 50 -7.07 -10.77 13.74
N ALA A 51 -8.27 -11.17 14.16
CA ALA A 51 -9.51 -10.70 13.54
C ALA A 51 -9.68 -9.18 13.69
N ALA A 52 -9.46 -8.65 14.90
CA ALA A 52 -9.50 -7.21 15.14
C ALA A 52 -8.46 -6.47 14.29
N ALA A 53 -7.21 -6.95 14.27
CA ALA A 53 -6.15 -6.37 13.44
C ALA A 53 -6.51 -6.34 11.96
N ALA A 54 -7.10 -7.43 11.45
CA ALA A 54 -7.48 -7.54 10.05
C ALA A 54 -8.64 -6.59 9.70
N PHE A 55 -9.68 -6.50 10.54
CA PHE A 55 -10.76 -5.53 10.31
C PHE A 55 -10.29 -4.08 10.42
N THR A 56 -9.42 -3.76 11.39
CA THR A 56 -8.81 -2.43 11.49
C THR A 56 -7.99 -2.10 10.26
N THR A 57 -7.20 -3.05 9.76
CA THR A 57 -6.39 -2.87 8.55
C THR A 57 -7.26 -2.67 7.31
N GLY A 58 -8.26 -3.53 7.09
CA GLY A 58 -9.19 -3.39 5.96
C GLY A 58 -9.99 -2.09 6.03
N GLY A 59 -10.38 -1.64 7.24
CA GLY A 59 -11.06 -0.36 7.44
C GLY A 59 -10.17 0.84 7.16
N PHE A 60 -8.90 0.79 7.56
CA PHE A 60 -7.90 1.82 7.24
C PHE A 60 -7.70 1.95 5.73
N ILE A 61 -7.44 0.84 5.04
CA ILE A 61 -7.25 0.83 3.58
C ILE A 61 -8.51 1.36 2.89
N LEU A 62 -9.70 0.90 3.29
CA LEU A 62 -10.96 1.36 2.70
C LEU A 62 -11.14 2.88 2.88
N ALA A 63 -10.87 3.40 4.07
CA ALA A 63 -10.96 4.83 4.33
C ALA A 63 -9.95 5.62 3.48
N GLN A 64 -8.71 5.14 3.38
CA GLN A 64 -7.68 5.75 2.56
C GLN A 64 -8.11 5.78 1.09
N SER A 65 -8.49 4.64 0.52
CA SER A 65 -8.95 4.48 -0.86
C SER A 65 -10.13 5.38 -1.21
N LEU A 66 -11.16 5.41 -0.37
CA LEU A 66 -12.33 6.26 -0.57
C LEU A 66 -11.98 7.75 -0.57
N LEU A 67 -10.98 8.14 0.21
CA LEU A 67 -10.57 9.52 0.39
C LEU A 67 -9.52 9.99 -0.61
N THR A 68 -9.02 9.13 -1.50
CA THR A 68 -7.90 9.48 -2.39
C THR A 68 -8.36 9.99 -3.74
N ASP A 69 -7.56 10.83 -4.39
CA ASP A 69 -7.84 11.49 -5.66
C ASP A 69 -7.52 10.67 -6.94
N TYR A 70 -7.52 9.33 -6.88
CA TYR A 70 -7.50 8.48 -8.08
C TYR A 70 -8.92 8.12 -8.55
N GLU A 71 -9.07 7.55 -9.75
CA GLU A 71 -10.36 7.32 -10.42
C GLU A 71 -11.43 6.63 -9.56
N LEU A 72 -11.07 5.63 -8.76
CA LEU A 72 -12.03 4.87 -7.93
C LEU A 72 -12.25 5.46 -6.53
N GLY A 73 -11.65 6.61 -6.23
CA GLY A 73 -11.90 7.36 -5.00
C GLY A 73 -13.28 8.02 -4.99
N ALA A 74 -13.92 8.02 -3.82
CA ALA A 74 -15.27 8.57 -3.63
C ALA A 74 -15.24 10.07 -3.31
N GLN A 75 -14.29 10.51 -2.48
CA GLN A 75 -14.13 11.90 -2.04
C GLN A 75 -12.63 12.26 -2.10
N PRO A 76 -12.18 13.05 -3.10
CA PRO A 76 -10.75 13.26 -3.36
C PRO A 76 -10.12 14.26 -2.36
N LEU A 77 -9.88 13.81 -1.13
CA LEU A 77 -9.28 14.62 -0.05
C LEU A 77 -7.78 14.37 0.11
N ILE A 78 -7.29 13.20 -0.31
CA ILE A 78 -5.90 12.75 -0.18
C ILE A 78 -5.29 12.68 -1.59
N PRO A 79 -4.22 13.43 -1.89
CA PRO A 79 -3.48 13.27 -3.13
C PRO A 79 -2.90 11.86 -3.26
N PHE A 80 -2.87 11.29 -4.47
CA PHE A 80 -2.41 9.93 -4.72
C PHE A 80 -0.94 9.73 -4.33
N GLU A 81 -0.11 10.76 -4.47
CA GLU A 81 1.28 10.75 -3.97
C GLU A 81 1.34 10.65 -2.44
N THR A 82 0.41 11.31 -1.75
CA THR A 82 0.25 11.21 -0.29
C THR A 82 -0.23 9.82 0.11
N HIS A 83 -1.17 9.24 -0.63
CA HIS A 83 -1.59 7.84 -0.46
C HIS A 83 -0.38 6.90 -0.54
N GLY A 84 0.46 7.01 -1.58
CA GLY A 84 1.67 6.18 -1.69
C GLY A 84 2.68 6.37 -0.56
N THR A 85 2.74 7.57 0.04
CA THR A 85 3.54 7.80 1.25
C THR A 85 2.95 7.06 2.45
N MET A 86 1.62 7.05 2.59
CA MET A 86 0.91 6.29 3.63
C MET A 86 1.12 4.78 3.45
N ASP A 87 1.06 4.26 2.23
CA ASP A 87 1.34 2.85 1.93
C ASP A 87 2.77 2.47 2.25
N THR A 88 3.73 3.34 1.94
CA THR A 88 5.14 3.11 2.29
C THR A 88 5.29 2.94 3.80
N ALA A 89 4.65 3.80 4.59
CA ALA A 89 4.64 3.71 6.05
C ALA A 89 3.89 2.46 6.54
N PHE A 90 2.76 2.14 5.91
CA PHE A 90 1.95 0.98 6.23
C PHE A 90 2.67 -0.34 5.92
N ALA A 91 3.35 -0.45 4.77
CA ALA A 91 4.19 -1.58 4.40
C ALA A 91 5.28 -1.82 5.46
N ALA A 92 5.98 -0.76 5.88
CA ALA A 92 6.99 -0.85 6.94
C ALA A 92 6.38 -1.25 8.30
N GLY A 93 5.21 -0.71 8.65
CA GLY A 93 4.54 -0.96 9.92
C GLY A 93 3.80 -2.30 9.99
N SER A 94 3.35 -2.86 8.86
CA SER A 94 2.51 -4.06 8.79
C SER A 94 3.18 -5.26 9.45
N TRP A 95 4.51 -5.35 9.36
CA TRP A 95 5.28 -6.41 10.01
C TRP A 95 5.10 -6.42 11.54
N LEU A 96 4.89 -5.25 12.16
CA LEU A 96 4.76 -5.08 13.60
C LEU A 96 3.33 -5.23 14.11
N ILE A 97 2.32 -5.24 13.23
CA ILE A 97 0.90 -5.40 13.62
C ILE A 97 0.68 -6.63 14.51
N PRO A 98 1.25 -7.83 14.23
CA PRO A 98 1.11 -8.99 15.10
C PRO A 98 1.68 -8.78 16.51
N VAL A 99 2.74 -7.98 16.65
CA VAL A 99 3.32 -7.64 17.96
C VAL A 99 2.39 -6.67 18.70
N LEU A 100 1.96 -5.60 18.04
CA LEU A 100 1.11 -4.55 18.61
C LEU A 100 -0.25 -5.08 19.10
N PHE A 101 -0.84 -6.02 18.36
CA PHE A 101 -2.10 -6.65 18.71
C PHE A 101 -1.94 -7.94 19.53
N GLY A 102 -0.71 -8.38 19.81
CA GLY A 102 -0.42 -9.52 20.68
C GLY A 102 -0.79 -10.89 20.10
N PHE A 103 -0.53 -11.12 18.82
CA PHE A 103 -0.71 -12.40 18.13
C PHE A 103 0.51 -12.87 17.30
N ALA A 104 1.70 -12.32 17.58
CA ALA A 104 2.95 -12.63 16.86
C ALA A 104 3.29 -14.13 16.79
N GLU A 105 3.02 -14.90 17.84
CA GLU A 105 3.30 -16.34 17.92
C GLU A 105 2.26 -17.23 17.22
N THR A 106 1.43 -16.67 16.34
CA THR A 106 0.34 -17.41 15.68
C THR A 106 0.56 -17.50 14.19
N ARG A 107 -0.05 -18.51 13.54
CA ARG A 107 0.01 -18.65 12.08
C ARG A 107 -0.56 -17.44 11.33
N ALA A 108 -1.46 -16.68 11.96
CA ALA A 108 -2.06 -15.48 11.40
C ALA A 108 -1.05 -14.31 11.30
N ALA A 109 0.03 -14.30 12.10
CA ALA A 109 1.08 -13.28 12.02
C ALA A 109 1.72 -13.22 10.63
N ARG A 110 1.87 -14.38 9.97
CA ARG A 110 2.44 -14.49 8.63
C ARG A 110 1.64 -13.72 7.57
N VAL A 111 0.32 -13.56 7.75
CA VAL A 111 -0.50 -12.77 6.81
C VAL A 111 -0.01 -11.32 6.76
N PHE A 112 0.25 -10.71 7.91
CA PHE A 112 0.68 -9.31 8.02
C PHE A 112 2.15 -9.11 7.64
N GLN A 113 3.00 -10.11 7.90
CA GLN A 113 4.40 -10.11 7.48
C GLN A 113 4.53 -10.25 5.96
N LEU A 114 3.76 -11.15 5.35
CA LEU A 114 3.71 -11.27 3.89
C LEU A 114 3.06 -10.04 3.25
N ASN A 115 2.07 -9.45 3.91
CA ASN A 115 1.47 -8.20 3.49
C ASN A 115 2.51 -7.06 3.41
N SER A 116 3.39 -6.94 4.41
CA SER A 116 4.47 -5.93 4.39
C SER A 116 5.30 -6.00 3.10
N ILE A 117 5.63 -7.21 2.64
CA ILE A 117 6.41 -7.43 1.41
C ILE A 117 5.55 -7.16 0.16
N ALA A 118 4.31 -7.64 0.15
CA ALA A 118 3.39 -7.44 -0.96
C ALA A 118 3.11 -5.96 -1.20
N GLU A 119 2.79 -5.22 -0.14
CA GLU A 119 2.53 -3.79 -0.16
C GLU A 119 3.76 -3.00 -0.64
N ALA A 120 4.94 -3.28 -0.09
CA ALA A 120 6.18 -2.66 -0.54
C ALA A 120 6.45 -2.90 -2.03
N THR A 121 6.08 -4.07 -2.54
CA THR A 121 6.21 -4.42 -3.96
C THR A 121 5.23 -3.62 -4.82
N VAL A 122 3.98 -3.52 -4.41
CA VAL A 122 2.97 -2.68 -5.10
C VAL A 122 3.46 -1.24 -5.13
N VAL A 123 3.85 -0.67 -4.00
CA VAL A 123 4.35 0.72 -3.89
C VAL A 123 5.55 0.98 -4.80
N ALA A 124 6.49 0.04 -4.85
CA ALA A 124 7.68 0.16 -5.68
C ALA A 124 7.36 0.13 -7.18
N LEU A 125 6.34 -0.62 -7.59
CA LEU A 125 5.93 -0.78 -8.98
C LEU A 125 4.83 0.21 -9.42
N THR A 126 4.24 0.97 -8.50
CA THR A 126 3.23 1.98 -8.82
C THR A 126 3.82 3.22 -9.44
N ASP A 127 3.23 3.61 -10.58
CA ASP A 127 3.38 4.93 -11.16
C ASP A 127 2.50 5.90 -10.36
N TRP A 128 3.15 6.85 -9.70
CA TRP A 128 2.51 7.82 -8.82
C TRP A 128 2.10 9.10 -9.55
N ASP A 129 2.38 9.21 -10.85
CA ASP A 129 1.89 10.33 -11.66
C ASP A 129 0.37 10.19 -11.89
N ASN A 130 -0.40 11.03 -11.20
CA ASN A 130 -1.86 11.07 -11.28
C ASN A 130 -2.38 12.30 -12.06
N ALA A 131 -1.54 12.96 -12.87
CA ALA A 131 -1.89 14.20 -13.54
C ALA A 131 -3.10 14.07 -14.49
N THR A 132 -3.26 12.90 -15.12
CA THR A 132 -4.38 12.64 -16.06
C THR A 132 -5.71 12.56 -15.33
N ALA A 133 -5.81 11.78 -14.24
CA ALA A 133 -7.06 11.65 -13.48
C ALA A 133 -7.45 12.97 -12.79
N GLN A 134 -6.47 13.75 -12.34
CA GLN A 134 -6.74 15.09 -11.79
C GLN A 134 -7.31 16.05 -12.85
N ARG A 135 -6.88 15.96 -14.11
CA ARG A 135 -7.42 16.78 -15.21
C ARG A 135 -8.86 16.39 -15.53
N GLU A 136 -9.12 15.11 -15.73
CA GLU A 136 -10.46 14.59 -16.07
C GLU A 136 -11.49 14.94 -14.99
N ARG A 137 -11.13 14.84 -13.70
CA ARG A 137 -12.00 15.25 -12.59
C ARG A 137 -12.30 16.75 -12.57
N ARG A 138 -11.31 17.60 -12.89
CA ARG A 138 -11.52 19.07 -12.96
C ARG A 138 -12.45 19.44 -14.11
N GLU A 139 -12.32 18.78 -15.25
CA GLU A 139 -13.17 18.99 -16.41
C GLU A 139 -14.60 18.53 -16.13
N GLY A 140 -14.78 17.35 -15.51
CA GLY A 140 -16.10 16.84 -15.11
C GLY A 140 -16.82 17.67 -14.03
N ALA A 141 -16.08 18.37 -13.16
CA ALA A 141 -16.64 19.25 -12.13
C ALA A 141 -17.01 20.66 -12.65
N SER A 142 -16.69 20.96 -13.92
CA SER A 142 -16.98 22.25 -14.58
C SER A 142 -18.24 22.24 -15.45
N LEU A 143 -18.93 21.10 -15.50
CA LEU A 143 -20.21 20.87 -16.20
C LEU A 143 -21.37 20.84 -15.20
#